data_AF-A0A968M915-F1
#
_entry.id   AF-A0A968M915-F1
#
_cell.length_a   1.000
_cell.length_b   1.000
_cell.length_c   1.000
_cell.angle_alpha   90.00
_cell.angle_beta   90.00
_cell.angle_gamma   90.00
#
_symmetry.space_group_name_H-M   'P 1'
#
loop_
_entity.id
_entity.type
_entity.pdbx_description
1 polymer ?
#
loop_
_entity_poly.entity_id
_entity_poly.type
_entity_poly.pdbx_seq_one_letter_code
_entity_poly.pdbx_strand_id
1 'polypeptide(L)'
;MSKKSALSTIKKIIQENQITKTEVLEMFPKSTKLVDEPKKIFDFLGILNYIGGLILLFGLVFVVSLFWSDLGDIGQVVMTLGIGLVTFGIAIISDIKKSQEGIANPFFLVASLLIPFGVFVFFGQN
;
A
#
# COMPACT_ATOMS: atom_id res chain seq x y z
N MET A 1 3.05 18.32 -32.85
CA MET A 1 1.74 17.72 -33.20
C MET A 1 0.82 17.81 -31.99
N SER A 2 -0.37 18.43 -32.11
CA SER A 2 -1.34 18.46 -31.00
C SER A 2 -2.18 17.16 -31.00
N LYS A 3 -2.62 16.72 -29.81
CA LYS A 3 -3.48 15.53 -29.60
C LYS A 3 -4.68 15.50 -30.55
N LYS A 4 -5.23 16.67 -30.86
CA LYS A 4 -6.38 16.87 -31.75
C LYS A 4 -6.05 16.57 -33.23
N SER A 5 -4.82 16.87 -33.66
CA SER A 5 -4.34 16.59 -35.02
C SER A 5 -4.05 15.10 -35.24
N ALA A 6 -3.59 14.38 -34.21
CA ALA A 6 -3.36 12.93 -34.31
C ALA A 6 -4.70 12.17 -34.44
N LEU A 7 -5.70 12.56 -33.65
CA LEU A 7 -7.04 11.97 -33.70
C LEU A 7 -7.77 12.22 -35.03
N SER A 8 -7.58 13.40 -35.66
CA SER A 8 -8.17 13.66 -36.98
C SER A 8 -7.55 12.80 -38.08
N THR A 9 -6.25 12.52 -38.01
CA THR A 9 -5.57 11.64 -38.96
C THR A 9 -6.05 10.20 -38.80
N ILE A 10 -6.20 9.72 -37.56
CA ILE A 10 -6.74 8.38 -37.28
C ILE A 10 -8.19 8.26 -37.79
N LYS A 11 -9.02 9.29 -37.56
CA LYS A 11 -10.41 9.31 -38.07
C LYS A 11 -10.46 9.21 -39.60
N LYS A 12 -9.57 9.91 -40.31
CA LYS A 12 -9.51 9.87 -41.78
C LYS A 12 -9.14 8.48 -42.29
N ILE A 13 -8.14 7.83 -41.69
CA ILE A 13 -7.69 6.48 -42.06
C ILE A 13 -8.77 5.42 -41.81
N ILE A 14 -9.53 5.55 -40.72
CA ILE A 14 -10.64 4.65 -40.38
C ILE A 14 -11.78 4.77 -41.41
N GLN A 15 -12.08 5.98 -41.88
CA GLN A 15 -13.15 6.21 -42.86
C GLN A 15 -12.78 5.73 -44.27
N GLU A 16 -11.51 5.87 -44.69
CA GLU A 16 -11.06 5.48 -46.03
C GLU A 16 -10.94 3.96 -46.21
N ASN A 17 -10.64 3.19 -45.15
CA ASN A 17 -10.38 1.76 -45.23
C ASN A 17 -11.48 0.87 -44.61
N GLN A 18 -12.66 1.43 -44.29
CA GLN A 18 -13.77 0.71 -43.63
C GLN A 18 -13.34 -0.09 -42.40
N ILE A 19 -12.32 0.38 -41.68
CA ILE A 19 -11.73 -0.36 -40.57
C ILE A 19 -12.76 -0.37 -39.43
N THR A 20 -13.17 -1.56 -39.04
CA THR A 20 -14.17 -1.69 -37.99
C THR A 20 -13.52 -1.43 -36.64
N LYS A 21 -14.26 -0.88 -35.68
CA LYS A 21 -13.74 -0.60 -34.31
C LYS A 21 -13.03 -1.82 -33.70
N THR A 22 -13.48 -3.02 -34.05
CA THR A 22 -12.96 -4.31 -33.60
C THR A 22 -11.55 -4.61 -34.14
N GLU A 23 -11.28 -4.39 -35.43
CA GLU A 23 -9.94 -4.60 -36.02
C GLU A 23 -8.90 -3.62 -35.47
N VAL A 24 -9.32 -2.38 -35.19
CA VAL A 24 -8.46 -1.37 -34.57
C VAL A 24 -8.04 -1.81 -33.16
N LEU A 25 -8.94 -2.42 -32.40
CA LEU A 25 -8.67 -2.92 -31.05
C LEU A 25 -7.72 -4.12 -31.05
N GLU A 26 -7.76 -4.95 -32.09
CA GLU A 26 -6.88 -6.12 -32.25
C GLU A 26 -5.45 -5.75 -32.68
N MET A 27 -5.26 -4.62 -33.36
CA MET A 27 -3.94 -4.13 -33.77
C MET A 27 -3.15 -3.47 -32.64
N PHE A 28 -3.80 -3.07 -31.54
CA PHE A 28 -3.06 -2.59 -30.38
C PHE A 28 -2.42 -3.80 -29.69
N PRO A 29 -1.08 -3.81 -29.48
CA PRO A 29 -0.49 -4.79 -28.58
C PRO A 29 -1.25 -4.68 -27.27
N LYS A 30 -1.71 -5.81 -26.70
CA LYS A 30 -2.39 -5.87 -25.39
C LYS A 30 -1.58 -5.02 -24.43
N SER A 31 -1.97 -3.76 -24.31
CA SER A 31 -1.12 -2.79 -23.68
C SER A 31 -1.12 -3.17 -22.22
N THR A 32 0.06 -3.45 -21.70
CA THR A 32 0.32 -3.64 -20.28
C THR A 32 -0.06 -2.34 -19.57
N LYS A 33 -1.34 -2.21 -19.27
CA LYS A 33 -2.00 -1.36 -18.29
C LYS A 33 -3.49 -1.65 -18.42
N LEU A 34 -3.87 -2.72 -17.74
CA LEU A 34 -5.22 -3.16 -17.50
C LEU A 34 -6.04 -1.95 -17.01
N VAL A 35 -6.91 -1.46 -17.87
CA VAL A 35 -8.08 -0.69 -17.45
C VAL A 35 -9.03 -1.70 -16.84
N ASP A 36 -9.36 -1.45 -15.59
CA ASP A 36 -10.27 -2.21 -14.73
C ASP A 36 -11.57 -2.64 -15.41
N GLU A 37 -11.87 -3.95 -15.34
CA GLU A 37 -13.23 -4.54 -15.24
C GLU A 37 -13.14 -5.96 -14.64
N PRO A 38 -14.14 -6.52 -13.94
CA PRO A 38 -15.18 -5.92 -13.10
C PRO A 38 -15.13 -6.41 -11.62
N LYS A 39 -15.85 -5.68 -10.78
CA LYS A 39 -16.16 -5.86 -9.35
C LYS A 39 -16.55 -7.31 -8.92
N LYS A 40 -16.15 -7.66 -7.68
CA LYS A 40 -16.73 -8.67 -6.74
C LYS A 40 -16.51 -10.16 -7.03
N ILE A 41 -15.34 -10.65 -6.62
CA ILE A 41 -15.21 -11.88 -5.82
C ILE A 41 -14.25 -11.48 -4.69
N PHE A 42 -14.61 -11.72 -3.42
CA PHE A 42 -13.89 -11.31 -2.21
C PHE A 42 -12.39 -11.06 -2.46
N ASP A 43 -11.93 -9.83 -2.20
CA ASP A 43 -10.50 -9.47 -2.27
C ASP A 43 -9.76 -10.16 -1.11
N PHE A 44 -9.59 -11.47 -1.25
CA PHE A 44 -8.99 -12.37 -0.28
C PHE A 44 -7.55 -11.95 0.02
N LEU A 45 -6.87 -11.40 -0.99
CA LEU A 45 -5.53 -10.81 -0.85
C LEU A 45 -5.56 -9.56 0.03
N GLY A 46 -6.50 -8.65 -0.20
CA GLY A 46 -6.72 -7.50 0.67
C GLY A 46 -6.97 -7.92 2.13
N ILE A 47 -7.85 -8.89 2.35
CA ILE A 47 -8.20 -9.39 3.69
C ILE A 47 -7.00 -10.07 4.37
N LEU A 48 -6.25 -10.90 3.64
CA LEU A 48 -5.05 -11.55 4.16
C LEU A 48 -3.97 -10.53 4.58
N ASN A 49 -3.83 -9.44 3.83
CA ASN A 49 -2.95 -8.33 4.20
C ASN A 49 -3.36 -7.65 5.51
N TYR A 50 -4.66 -7.38 5.70
CA TYR A 50 -5.15 -6.83 6.96
C TYR A 50 -4.97 -7.80 8.13
N ILE A 51 -5.21 -9.10 7.91
CA ILE A 51 -4.99 -10.13 8.93
C ILE A 51 -3.50 -10.20 9.31
N GLY A 52 -2.60 -10.17 8.32
CA GLY A 52 -1.16 -10.13 8.56
C GLY A 52 -0.75 -8.90 9.37
N GLY A 53 -1.30 -7.73 9.05
CA GLY A 53 -1.12 -6.51 9.86
C GLY A 53 -1.63 -6.65 11.29
N LEU A 54 -2.78 -7.28 11.49
CA LEU A 54 -3.35 -7.55 12.81
C LEU A 54 -2.44 -8.48 13.64
N ILE A 55 -1.96 -9.56 13.02
CA ILE A 55 -1.04 -10.51 13.67
C ILE A 55 0.26 -9.81 14.05
N LEU A 56 0.82 -8.97 13.16
CA LEU A 56 1.99 -8.16 13.46
C LEU A 56 1.74 -7.24 14.65
N LEU A 57 0.59 -6.56 14.70
CA LEU A 57 0.21 -5.70 15.82
C LEU A 57 0.15 -6.46 17.14
N PHE A 58 -0.56 -7.60 17.17
CA PHE A 58 -0.66 -8.43 18.37
C PHE A 58 0.68 -8.98 18.83
N GLY A 59 1.49 -9.48 17.90
CA GLY A 59 2.83 -9.97 18.20
C GLY A 59 3.71 -8.89 18.81
N LEU A 60 3.60 -7.66 18.30
CA LEU A 60 4.34 -6.52 18.81
C LEU A 60 3.90 -6.12 20.22
N VAL A 61 2.58 -6.03 20.46
CA VAL A 61 2.02 -5.73 21.79
C VAL A 61 2.42 -6.80 22.80
N PHE A 62 2.39 -8.07 22.39
CA PHE A 62 2.80 -9.19 23.23
C PHE A 62 4.28 -9.10 23.60
N VAL A 63 5.17 -8.87 22.63
CA VAL A 63 6.61 -8.69 22.89
C VAL A 63 6.85 -7.50 23.82
N VAL A 64 6.21 -6.36 23.58
CA VAL A 64 6.33 -5.19 24.45
C VAL A 64 5.87 -5.51 25.87
N SER A 65 4.78 -6.26 26.03
CA SER A 65 4.24 -6.65 27.34
C SER A 65 5.19 -7.56 28.12
N LEU A 66 5.92 -8.44 27.45
CA LEU A 66 6.89 -9.34 28.09
C LEU A 66 8.04 -8.58 28.76
N PHE A 67 8.52 -7.51 28.13
CA PHE A 67 9.62 -6.71 28.64
C PHE A 67 9.15 -5.48 29.42
N TRP A 68 7.84 -5.22 29.49
CA TRP A 68 7.30 -3.98 30.04
C TRP A 68 7.68 -3.75 31.50
N SER A 69 7.62 -4.79 32.33
CA SER A 69 7.99 -4.72 33.76
C SER A 69 9.48 -4.53 33.98
N ASP A 70 10.31 -4.97 33.04
CA ASP A 70 11.77 -4.92 33.13
C ASP A 70 12.32 -3.62 32.56
N LEU A 71 11.53 -2.92 31.74
CA LEU A 71 11.83 -1.61 31.19
C LEU A 71 11.37 -0.54 32.19
N GLY A 72 12.32 0.26 32.68
CA GLY A 72 11.97 1.51 33.36
C GLY A 72 11.29 2.51 32.41
N ASP A 73 10.76 3.59 32.97
CA ASP A 73 9.97 4.62 32.28
C ASP A 73 10.50 5.01 30.90
N ILE A 74 11.76 5.45 30.84
CA ILE A 74 12.45 5.83 29.60
C ILE A 74 12.56 4.66 28.62
N GLY A 75 12.80 3.45 29.12
CA GLY A 75 12.92 2.23 28.31
C GLY A 75 11.60 1.87 27.61
N GLN A 76 10.47 2.03 28.31
CA GLN A 76 9.15 1.78 27.74
C GLN A 76 8.82 2.76 26.59
N VAL A 77 9.16 4.03 26.76
CA VAL A 77 8.99 5.08 25.74
C VAL A 77 9.88 4.80 24.52
N VAL A 78 11.17 4.53 24.73
CA VAL A 78 12.12 4.25 23.65
C VAL A 78 11.74 2.97 22.90
N MET A 79 11.27 1.95 23.60
CA MET A 79 10.83 0.70 22.96
C MET A 79 9.61 0.95 22.06
N THR A 80 8.56 1.59 22.58
CA THR A 80 7.33 1.81 21.81
C THR A 80 7.52 2.77 20.64
N LEU A 81 8.19 3.91 20.84
CA LEU A 81 8.50 4.86 19.76
C LEU A 81 9.53 4.29 18.77
N GLY A 82 10.56 3.62 19.26
CA GLY A 82 11.61 3.04 18.43
C GLY A 82 11.06 1.98 17.49
N ILE A 83 10.23 1.06 18.01
CA ILE A 83 9.58 0.06 17.18
C ILE A 83 8.62 0.73 16.18
N GLY A 84 7.81 1.70 16.61
CA GLY A 84 6.90 2.43 15.71
C GLY A 84 7.63 3.12 14.55
N LEU A 85 8.77 3.76 14.82
CA LEU A 85 9.60 4.40 13.80
C LEU A 85 10.25 3.40 12.85
N VAL A 86 10.76 2.27 13.37
CA VAL A 86 11.33 1.21 12.53
C VAL A 86 10.25 0.61 11.61
N THR A 87 9.07 0.31 12.14
CA THR A 87 7.93 -0.19 11.35
C THR A 87 7.53 0.82 10.27
N PHE A 88 7.52 2.12 10.58
CA PHE A 88 7.24 3.18 9.61
C PHE A 88 8.32 3.26 8.52
N GLY A 89 9.60 3.15 8.88
CA GLY A 89 10.71 3.13 7.94
C GLY A 89 10.63 1.94 6.98
N ILE A 90 10.28 0.75 7.49
CA ILE A 90 10.04 -0.44 6.67
C ILE A 90 8.88 -0.19 5.69
N ALA A 91 7.78 0.41 6.17
CA ALA A 91 6.64 0.75 5.33
C ALA A 91 7.05 1.64 4.14
N ILE A 92 7.85 2.69 4.38
CA ILE A 92 8.35 3.60 3.34
C ILE A 92 9.25 2.86 2.35
N ILE A 93 10.19 2.04 2.83
CA ILE A 93 11.12 1.30 1.95
C ILE A 93 10.34 0.33 1.05
N SER A 94 9.34 -0.35 1.60
CA SER A 94 8.46 -1.25 0.86
C SER A 94 7.61 -0.51 -0.18
N ASP A 95 7.15 0.69 0.13
CA ASP A 95 6.38 1.55 -0.79
C ASP A 95 7.24 2.04 -1.96
N ILE A 96 8.44 2.58 -1.67
CA ILE A 96 9.37 3.08 -2.69
C ILE A 96 9.75 1.99 -3.69
N LYS A 97 9.94 0.76 -3.23
CA LYS A 97 10.43 -0.32 -4.08
C LYS A 97 9.38 -0.86 -5.05
N LYS A 98 8.08 -0.53 -4.94
CA LYS A 98 6.91 -0.99 -5.76
C LYS A 98 6.77 -2.51 -6.02
N SER A 99 7.79 -3.29 -5.75
CA SER A 99 7.82 -4.75 -5.79
C SER A 99 7.01 -5.37 -4.65
N GLN A 100 6.61 -4.58 -3.66
CA GLN A 100 5.93 -5.01 -2.44
C GLN A 100 4.74 -4.10 -2.09
N GLU A 101 4.01 -3.61 -3.09
CA GLU A 101 2.83 -2.73 -2.89
C GLU A 101 1.79 -3.35 -1.93
N GLY A 102 1.74 -4.68 -1.80
CA GLY A 102 0.92 -5.37 -0.81
C GLY A 102 1.40 -5.26 0.65
N ILE A 103 2.71 -5.18 0.91
CA ILE A 103 3.28 -5.29 2.27
C ILE A 103 3.36 -3.92 2.95
N ALA A 104 3.44 -2.82 2.19
CA ALA A 104 3.53 -1.48 2.76
C ALA A 104 2.29 -1.09 3.59
N ASN A 105 1.09 -1.41 3.10
CA ASN A 105 -0.18 -1.08 3.76
C ASN A 105 -0.30 -1.57 5.22
N PRO A 106 -0.09 -2.85 5.55
CA PRO A 106 -0.19 -3.32 6.93
C PRO A 106 0.87 -2.68 7.84
N PHE A 107 2.09 -2.43 7.34
CA PHE A 107 3.13 -1.76 8.12
C PHE A 107 2.76 -0.30 8.43
N PHE A 108 2.18 0.42 7.46
CA PHE A 108 1.66 1.77 7.72
C PHE A 108 0.53 1.78 8.76
N LEU A 109 -0.37 0.79 8.73
CA LEU A 109 -1.43 0.67 9.75
C LEU A 109 -0.86 0.46 11.15
N VAL A 110 0.09 -0.47 11.28
CA VAL A 110 0.76 -0.75 12.55
C VAL A 110 1.49 0.49 13.05
N ALA A 111 2.30 1.14 12.20
CA ALA A 111 3.00 2.37 12.55
C ALA A 111 2.06 3.50 12.96
N SER A 112 0.92 3.66 12.25
CA SER A 112 -0.08 4.67 12.54
C SER A 112 -0.76 4.49 13.91
N LEU A 113 -0.81 3.27 14.45
CA LEU A 113 -1.29 3.03 15.81
C LEU A 113 -0.16 3.16 16.84
N LEU A 114 1.02 2.65 16.52
CA LEU A 114 2.13 2.60 17.47
C LEU A 114 2.71 3.97 17.80
N ILE A 115 2.82 4.86 16.82
CA ILE A 115 3.41 6.18 17.05
C ILE A 115 2.56 6.99 18.06
N PRO A 116 1.23 7.15 17.88
CA PRO A 116 0.38 7.79 18.89
C PRO A 116 0.40 7.08 20.24
N PHE A 117 0.44 5.75 20.25
CA PHE A 117 0.50 4.98 21.49
C PHE A 117 1.80 5.24 22.27
N GLY A 118 2.96 5.26 21.60
CA GLY A 118 4.23 5.60 22.22
C GLY A 118 4.26 7.04 22.77
N VAL A 119 3.60 7.98 22.09
CA VAL A 119 3.42 9.34 22.62
C VAL A 119 2.51 9.35 23.86
N PHE A 120 1.44 8.55 23.87
CA PHE A 120 0.58 8.42 25.06
C PHE A 120 1.33 7.85 26.26
N VAL A 121 2.16 6.82 26.06
CA VAL A 121 3.04 6.25 27.09
C VAL A 121 3.98 7.32 27.64
N PHE A 122 4.58 8.13 26.77
CA PHE A 122 5.46 9.22 27.19
C PHE A 122 4.76 10.23 28.11
N PHE A 123 3.53 10.61 27.80
CA PHE A 123 2.77 11.55 28.64
C PHE A 123 2.18 10.91 29.90
N GLY A 124 1.89 9.60 29.89
CA GLY A 124 1.32 8.89 31.03
C GLY A 124 2.30 8.57 32.16
N GLN A 125 3.60 8.79 31.95
CA GLN A 125 4.65 8.54 32.94
C GLN A 125 5.10 9.80 33.72
N ASN A 126 4.39 10.93 33.59
CA ASN A 126 4.71 12.19 34.28
C ASN A 126 3.90 12.42 35.56
#